data_AF-A0A090QZ07-F1
#
_entry.id   AF-A0A090QZ07-F1
#
_cell.length_a   1.000
_cell.length_b   1.000
_cell.length_c   1.000
_cell.angle_alpha   90.00
_cell.angle_beta   90.00
_cell.angle_gamma   90.00
#
_symmetry.space_group_name_H-M   'P 1'
#
loop_
_entity.id
_entity.type
_entity.pdbx_description
1 polymer ?
#
loop_
_entity_poly.entity_id
_entity_poly.type
_entity_poly.pdbx_seq_one_letter_code
_entity_poly.pdbx_strand_id
1 'polypeptide(L)'
;MDLKRLICALGLTVIVSGCSQSSSTAPDSLTASVLPTTLYDYTLHPSMTPATGKSDNNDTPLPTWTLAELVDTLQEADVILIGEWHGHPATHRLQADLLAALYAKRPHLTLSMEQFSRDKQYVLNQYLAGEIGEETLIHQPRLGPITAVTTARWSSLPSSSN
;
A
#
# COMPACT_ATOMS: atom_id res chain seq x y z
N MET A 1 -63.91 3.99 42.67
CA MET A 1 -62.96 3.64 41.60
C MET A 1 -61.60 4.28 41.93
N ASP A 2 -61.05 4.07 43.12
CA ASP A 2 -60.35 2.89 43.67
C ASP A 2 -58.84 2.85 43.33
N LEU A 3 -58.12 3.62 44.14
CA LEU A 3 -56.66 3.85 44.23
C LEU A 3 -55.88 2.64 44.81
N LYS A 4 -56.35 1.41 44.60
CA LYS A 4 -55.80 0.21 45.27
C LYS A 4 -55.79 -1.00 44.34
N ARG A 5 -55.07 -0.95 43.21
CA ARG A 5 -54.67 -2.16 42.48
C ARG A 5 -53.29 -1.99 41.84
N LEU A 6 -52.35 -2.82 42.30
CA LEU A 6 -51.04 -3.17 41.72
C LEU A 6 -50.02 -2.00 41.64
N ILE A 7 -48.95 -1.88 42.43
CA ILE A 7 -48.06 -2.87 43.07
C ILE A 7 -47.86 -4.12 42.19
N CYS A 8 -47.08 -4.00 41.11
CA CYS A 8 -46.31 -5.10 40.51
C CYS A 8 -45.50 -4.64 39.28
N ALA A 9 -44.52 -3.75 39.49
CA ALA A 9 -43.38 -3.52 38.61
C ALA A 9 -42.43 -2.56 39.34
N LEU A 10 -41.94 -2.87 40.55
CA LEU A 10 -40.80 -3.77 40.73
C LEU A 10 -39.81 -3.70 39.56
N GLY A 11 -39.06 -2.61 39.57
CA GLY A 11 -37.61 -2.71 39.71
C GLY A 11 -36.89 -3.27 38.51
N LEU A 12 -36.54 -2.39 37.58
CA LEU A 12 -35.25 -2.50 36.91
C LEU A 12 -34.81 -1.14 36.38
N THR A 13 -34.54 -0.20 37.30
CA THR A 13 -33.73 0.98 36.99
C THR A 13 -32.31 0.49 36.76
N VAL A 14 -31.97 0.14 35.52
CA VAL A 14 -30.59 -0.15 35.14
C VAL A 14 -29.82 1.16 35.21
N ILE A 15 -29.02 1.28 36.27
CA ILE A 15 -28.06 2.36 36.45
C ILE A 15 -27.00 2.18 35.37
N VAL A 16 -27.02 3.03 34.33
CA VAL A 16 -25.87 3.19 33.43
C VAL A 16 -24.81 3.98 34.20
N SER A 17 -23.98 3.25 34.94
CA SER A 17 -22.68 3.73 35.43
C SER A 17 -21.60 2.97 34.64
N GLY A 18 -21.37 3.40 33.41
CA GLY A 18 -20.12 3.10 32.70
C GLY A 18 -19.12 4.18 33.07
N CYS A 19 -18.13 3.84 33.90
CA CYS A 19 -17.07 4.75 34.30
C CYS A 19 -16.25 5.21 33.08
N SER A 20 -16.24 6.51 32.83
CA SER A 20 -15.17 7.18 32.07
C SER A 20 -13.88 7.03 32.88
N GLN A 21 -12.96 6.17 32.43
CA GLN A 21 -11.62 6.11 33.01
C GLN A 21 -10.61 6.49 31.93
N SER A 22 -10.32 7.79 31.88
CA SER A 22 -9.14 8.31 31.20
C SER A 22 -7.94 8.02 32.08
N SER A 23 -7.25 6.91 31.79
CA SER A 23 -5.91 6.65 32.31
C SER A 23 -4.91 7.27 31.36
N SER A 24 -4.51 8.50 31.67
CA SER A 24 -3.32 9.12 31.09
C SER A 24 -2.09 8.51 31.74
N THR A 25 -1.48 7.54 31.06
CA THR A 25 -0.08 7.15 31.31
C THR A 25 0.62 7.08 29.97
N ALA A 26 1.52 8.03 29.72
CA ALA A 26 2.44 8.01 28.58
C ALA A 26 3.84 7.58 29.07
N PRO A 27 4.74 7.13 28.19
CA PRO A 27 4.56 6.31 27.00
C PRO A 27 5.42 5.04 27.14
N ASP A 28 4.82 3.87 27.32
CA ASP A 28 5.57 2.65 27.04
C ASP A 28 5.70 2.56 25.52
N SER A 29 6.94 2.71 25.04
CA SER A 29 7.33 2.46 23.67
C SER A 29 7.26 0.96 23.39
N LEU A 30 6.07 0.40 23.48
CA LEU A 30 5.71 -0.80 22.76
C LEU A 30 5.38 -0.29 21.36
N THR A 31 6.24 -0.60 20.40
CA THR A 31 5.95 -0.46 18.98
C THR A 31 4.65 -1.21 18.73
N ALA A 32 3.53 -0.48 18.81
CA ALA A 32 2.23 -1.00 18.50
C ALA A 32 2.35 -1.57 17.09
N SER A 33 2.07 -2.86 16.95
CA SER A 33 1.83 -3.46 15.64
C SER A 33 0.70 -2.64 15.02
N VAL A 34 1.06 -1.69 14.15
CA VAL A 34 0.10 -0.85 13.45
C VAL A 34 -0.55 -1.76 12.44
N LEU A 35 -1.61 -2.44 12.87
CA LEU A 35 -2.43 -3.21 11.97
C LEU A 35 -2.99 -2.25 10.90
N PRO A 36 -3.03 -2.68 9.63
CA PRO A 36 -3.70 -1.95 8.57
C PRO A 36 -5.10 -1.53 9.02
N THR A 37 -5.34 -0.23 9.10
CA THR A 37 -6.63 0.36 9.47
C THR A 37 -7.55 0.49 8.26
N THR A 38 -6.97 0.53 7.06
CA THR A 38 -7.67 0.63 5.78
C THR A 38 -7.19 -0.42 4.79
N LEU A 39 -7.98 -0.68 3.74
CA LEU A 39 -7.59 -1.54 2.61
C LEU A 39 -6.42 -0.97 1.77
N TYR A 40 -6.01 0.27 2.02
CA TYR A 40 -4.91 0.95 1.31
C TYR A 40 -3.61 0.95 2.12
N ASP A 41 -3.66 0.58 3.40
CA ASP A 41 -2.50 0.57 4.28
C ASP A 41 -1.60 -0.63 3.93
N TYR A 42 -0.29 -0.40 3.91
CA TYR A 42 0.71 -1.45 3.66
C TYR A 42 1.88 -1.34 4.64
N THR A 43 2.48 -2.48 4.97
CA THR A 43 3.75 -2.55 5.72
C THR A 43 4.80 -3.21 4.83
N LEU A 44 6.03 -2.69 4.87
CA LEU A 44 7.15 -3.27 4.13
C LEU A 44 7.97 -4.11 5.08
N HIS A 45 8.37 -5.29 4.63
CA HIS A 45 9.25 -6.18 5.38
C HIS A 45 10.44 -6.57 4.49
N PRO A 46 11.69 -6.52 5.01
CA PRO A 46 12.84 -7.05 4.30
C PRO A 46 12.65 -8.54 3.97
N SER A 47 13.28 -8.99 2.89
CA SER A 47 13.39 -10.43 2.62
C SER A 47 14.02 -11.14 3.82
N MET A 48 13.31 -12.10 4.40
CA MET A 48 13.85 -12.97 5.43
C MET A 48 14.91 -13.88 4.81
N THR A 49 16.19 -13.68 5.13
CA THR A 49 17.15 -14.79 5.01
C THR A 49 16.69 -15.94 5.92
N PRO A 50 16.88 -17.23 5.57
CA PRO A 50 16.53 -18.35 6.44
C PRO A 50 17.24 -18.35 7.81
N ALA A 51 18.17 -17.43 8.07
CA ALA A 51 18.89 -17.31 9.33
C ALA A 51 18.03 -16.81 10.52
N THR A 52 16.81 -16.34 10.29
CA THR A 52 15.84 -16.01 11.35
C THR A 52 14.45 -16.60 11.09
N GLY A 53 14.37 -17.68 10.29
CA GLY A 53 13.15 -18.46 10.05
C GLY A 53 12.70 -19.29 11.27
N LYS A 54 12.85 -18.72 12.47
CA LYS A 54 12.20 -19.21 13.67
C LYS A 54 11.09 -18.22 13.97
N SER A 55 9.86 -18.58 13.61
CA SER A 55 8.74 -18.21 14.46
C SER A 55 9.01 -18.97 15.77
N ASP A 56 9.71 -18.32 16.69
CA ASP A 56 9.52 -18.66 18.07
C ASP A 56 8.05 -18.33 18.36
N ASN A 57 7.41 -19.07 19.25
CA ASN A 57 6.03 -18.79 19.66
C ASN A 57 5.95 -17.49 20.50
N ASN A 58 6.84 -16.54 20.24
CA ASN A 58 6.96 -15.27 20.90
C ASN A 58 6.50 -14.22 19.89
N ASP A 59 5.55 -13.37 20.29
CA ASP A 59 4.90 -12.29 19.51
C ASP A 59 5.89 -11.19 19.05
N THR A 60 7.10 -11.53 18.62
CA THR A 60 8.10 -10.57 18.18
C THR A 60 7.70 -10.04 16.81
N PRO A 61 7.41 -8.74 16.66
CA PRO A 61 7.04 -8.17 15.37
C PRO A 61 8.19 -8.35 14.37
N LEU A 62 7.83 -8.71 13.12
CA LEU A 62 8.81 -8.73 12.04
C LEU A 62 9.42 -7.34 11.83
N PRO A 63 10.72 -7.24 11.48
CA PRO A 63 11.31 -5.96 11.14
C PRO A 63 10.52 -5.31 9.99
N THR A 64 10.29 -4.01 10.10
CA THR A 64 9.62 -3.21 9.07
C THR A 64 10.61 -2.28 8.39
N TRP A 65 10.36 -1.98 7.13
CA TRP A 65 11.06 -0.96 6.36
C TRP A 65 10.15 0.25 6.12
N THR A 66 10.79 1.41 6.06
CA THR A 66 10.19 2.62 5.48
C THR A 66 10.28 2.57 3.96
N LEU A 67 9.44 3.35 3.28
CA LEU A 67 9.51 3.50 1.83
C LEU A 67 10.88 4.07 1.39
N ALA A 68 11.47 4.97 2.18
CA ALA A 68 12.77 5.56 1.88
C ALA A 68 13.89 4.52 1.88
N GLU A 69 13.93 3.62 2.87
CA GLU A 69 14.91 2.53 2.93
C GLU A 69 14.77 1.56 1.76
N LEU A 70 13.54 1.24 1.36
CA LEU A 70 13.28 0.43 0.18
C LEU A 70 13.81 1.12 -1.09
N VAL A 71 13.51 2.41 -1.26
CA VAL A 71 13.99 3.20 -2.40
C VAL A 71 15.50 3.27 -2.44
N ASP A 72 16.15 3.49 -1.29
CA ASP A 72 17.62 3.56 -1.20
C ASP A 72 18.28 2.23 -1.60
N THR A 73 17.62 1.10 -1.31
CA THR A 73 18.06 -0.23 -1.73
C THR A 73 17.85 -0.46 -3.23
N LEU A 74 16.73 0.02 -3.78
CA LEU A 74 16.35 -0.20 -5.17
C LEU A 74 16.98 0.79 -6.15
N GLN A 75 17.51 1.93 -5.69
CA GLN A 75 18.08 2.98 -6.54
C GLN A 75 19.38 2.61 -7.24
N GLU A 76 19.92 1.42 -7.03
CA GLU A 76 21.10 0.94 -7.76
C GLU A 76 20.73 -0.12 -8.81
N ALA A 77 19.55 -0.72 -8.71
CA ALA A 77 19.09 -1.74 -9.64
C ALA A 77 18.89 -1.15 -11.05
N ASP A 78 19.32 -1.91 -12.06
CA ASP A 78 18.99 -1.62 -13.46
C ASP A 78 17.52 -1.91 -13.77
N VAL A 79 17.00 -2.98 -13.15
CA VAL A 79 15.61 -3.44 -13.32
C VAL A 79 14.97 -3.79 -11.98
N ILE A 80 13.80 -3.21 -11.72
CA ILE A 80 12.95 -3.52 -10.55
C ILE A 80 11.69 -4.21 -11.05
N LEU A 81 11.44 -5.42 -10.54
CA LEU A 81 10.22 -6.19 -10.80
C LEU A 81 9.35 -6.18 -9.54
N ILE A 82 8.09 -5.77 -9.69
CA ILE A 82 7.12 -5.76 -8.59
C ILE A 82 6.02 -6.76 -8.93
N GLY A 83 5.98 -7.86 -8.18
CA GLY A 83 4.87 -8.81 -8.26
C GLY A 83 3.69 -8.34 -7.40
N GLU A 84 2.47 -8.66 -7.81
CA GLU A 84 1.28 -8.41 -7.00
C GLU A 84 0.29 -9.57 -7.01
N TRP A 85 -0.60 -9.55 -6.03
CA TRP A 85 -1.86 -10.26 -6.11
C TRP A 85 -2.93 -9.29 -6.61
N HIS A 86 -3.51 -9.60 -7.77
CA HIS A 86 -4.43 -8.70 -8.44
C HIS A 86 -5.62 -8.25 -7.58
N GLY A 87 -5.97 -6.98 -7.69
CA GLY A 87 -7.19 -6.40 -7.14
C GLY A 87 -7.10 -5.97 -5.67
N HIS A 88 -5.89 -5.95 -5.09
CA HIS A 88 -5.70 -5.42 -3.73
C HIS A 88 -5.28 -3.93 -3.77
N PRO A 89 -6.11 -3.00 -3.26
CA PRO A 89 -5.84 -1.57 -3.38
C PRO A 89 -4.57 -1.09 -2.69
N ALA A 90 -4.17 -1.70 -1.56
CA ALA A 90 -2.87 -1.39 -0.93
C ALA A 90 -1.68 -1.68 -1.86
N THR A 91 -1.78 -2.67 -2.75
CA THR A 91 -0.68 -2.99 -3.66
C THR A 91 -0.52 -1.92 -4.74
N HIS A 92 -1.62 -1.44 -5.32
CA HIS A 92 -1.58 -0.31 -6.25
C HIS A 92 -1.11 0.97 -5.58
N ARG A 93 -1.50 1.19 -4.31
CA ARG A 93 -1.02 2.32 -3.52
C ARG A 93 0.50 2.25 -3.33
N LEU A 94 1.02 1.10 -2.91
CA LEU A 94 2.46 0.87 -2.77
C LEU A 94 3.20 1.10 -4.10
N GLN A 95 2.70 0.56 -5.21
CA GLN A 95 3.33 0.74 -6.53
C GLN A 95 3.40 2.22 -6.94
N ALA A 96 2.33 2.98 -6.72
CA ALA A 96 2.29 4.41 -7.01
C ALA A 96 3.25 5.21 -6.12
N ASP A 97 3.24 4.94 -4.81
CA ASP A 97 4.15 5.60 -3.84
C ASP A 97 5.61 5.29 -4.17
N LEU A 98 5.94 4.03 -4.49
CA LEU A 98 7.28 3.59 -4.84
C LEU A 98 7.76 4.19 -6.16
N LEU A 99 6.91 4.22 -7.20
CA LEU A 99 7.24 4.86 -8.47
C LEU A 99 7.55 6.34 -8.29
N ALA A 100 6.71 7.07 -7.53
CA ALA A 100 6.90 8.48 -7.24
C ALA A 100 8.22 8.73 -6.49
N ALA A 101 8.50 7.92 -5.46
CA ALA A 101 9.72 8.04 -4.66
C ALA A 101 10.99 7.68 -5.46
N LEU A 102 10.93 6.66 -6.33
CA LEU A 102 12.02 6.33 -7.25
C LEU A 102 12.24 7.45 -8.27
N TYR A 103 11.18 8.01 -8.86
CA TYR A 103 11.26 9.09 -9.84
C TYR A 103 11.90 10.35 -9.25
N ALA A 104 11.59 10.66 -7.99
CA ALA A 104 12.19 11.79 -7.28
C ALA A 104 13.73 11.65 -7.13
N LYS A 105 14.26 10.43 -7.02
CA LYS A 105 15.71 10.18 -6.95
C LYS A 105 16.36 9.97 -8.31
N ARG A 106 15.64 9.33 -9.24
CA ARG A 106 16.11 8.99 -10.58
C ARG A 106 15.02 9.40 -11.59
N PRO A 107 15.10 10.58 -12.22
CA PRO A 107 14.05 11.06 -13.13
C PRO A 107 14.02 10.33 -14.48
N HIS A 108 15.05 9.56 -14.80
CA HIS A 108 15.14 8.77 -16.04
C HIS A 108 14.63 7.34 -15.82
N LEU A 109 13.33 7.20 -15.56
CA LEU A 109 12.67 5.89 -15.41
C LEU A 109 11.80 5.59 -16.62
N THR A 110 11.81 4.31 -16.99
CA THR A 110 10.82 3.74 -17.91
C THR A 110 9.89 2.87 -17.08
N LEU A 111 8.59 3.14 -17.10
CA LEU A 111 7.57 2.29 -16.50
C LEU A 111 7.05 1.32 -17.56
N SER A 112 7.06 0.02 -17.26
CA SER A 112 6.27 -0.96 -18.01
C SER A 112 5.22 -1.59 -17.09
N MET A 113 4.14 -2.06 -17.69
CA MET A 113 2.93 -2.51 -17.02
C MET A 113 2.36 -3.67 -17.81
N GLU A 114 2.00 -4.77 -17.15
CA GLU A 114 1.46 -5.98 -17.78
C GLU A 114 0.15 -5.70 -18.53
N GLN A 115 -0.64 -4.74 -18.04
CA GLN A 115 -1.94 -4.36 -18.59
C GLN A 115 -1.84 -3.83 -20.01
N PHE A 116 -0.70 -3.26 -20.39
CA PHE A 116 -0.50 -2.68 -21.72
C PHE A 116 0.39 -3.59 -22.54
N SER A 117 -0.23 -4.36 -23.43
CA SER A 117 0.55 -5.12 -24.42
C SER A 117 1.29 -4.16 -25.36
N ARG A 118 2.49 -4.55 -25.81
CA ARG A 118 3.38 -3.69 -26.60
C ARG A 118 2.73 -3.13 -27.87
N ASP A 119 1.82 -3.87 -28.50
CA ASP A 119 1.07 -3.43 -29.69
C ASP A 119 0.08 -2.29 -29.41
N LYS A 120 -0.17 -1.95 -28.14
CA LYS A 120 -1.06 -0.87 -27.69
C LYS A 120 -0.33 0.41 -27.28
N GLN A 121 1.00 0.49 -27.44
CA GLN A 121 1.76 1.71 -27.10
C GLN A 121 1.19 2.97 -27.76
N TYR A 122 0.67 2.87 -28.99
CA TYR A 122 0.08 4.02 -29.68
C TYR A 122 -1.16 4.58 -28.95
N VAL A 123 -2.01 3.72 -28.37
CA VAL A 123 -3.18 4.14 -27.59
C VAL A 123 -2.74 4.84 -26.31
N LEU A 124 -1.74 4.28 -25.62
CA LEU A 124 -1.19 4.89 -24.41
C LEU A 124 -0.59 6.27 -24.72
N ASN A 125 0.10 6.42 -25.85
CA ASN A 125 0.63 7.71 -26.29
C ASN A 125 -0.48 8.74 -26.54
N GLN A 126 -1.60 8.34 -27.18
CA GLN A 126 -2.76 9.22 -27.38
C GLN A 126 -3.35 9.68 -26.05
N TYR A 127 -3.48 8.78 -25.08
CA TYR A 127 -3.97 9.12 -23.74
C TYR A 127 -3.04 10.11 -23.03
N LEU A 128 -1.73 9.85 -23.05
CA LEU A 128 -0.74 10.74 -22.44
C LEU A 128 -0.64 12.11 -23.14
N ALA A 129 -0.94 12.17 -24.44
CA ALA A 129 -1.05 13.42 -25.21
C ALA A 129 -2.39 14.16 -25.00
N GLY A 130 -3.35 13.56 -24.28
CA GLY A 130 -4.69 14.12 -24.08
C GLY A 130 -5.63 14.01 -25.29
N GLU A 131 -5.29 13.18 -26.28
CA GLU A 131 -6.07 12.97 -27.49
C GLU A 131 -7.29 12.06 -27.25
N ILE A 132 -7.20 11.17 -26.26
CA ILE A 132 -8.32 10.33 -25.79
C ILE A 132 -8.49 10.46 -24.28
N GLY A 133 -9.72 10.26 -23.80
CA GLY A 133 -10.02 10.23 -22.36
C GLY A 133 -9.75 8.88 -21.71
N GLU A 134 -9.78 8.86 -20.37
CA GLU A 134 -9.59 7.64 -19.57
C GLU A 134 -10.62 6.55 -19.89
N GLU A 135 -11.89 6.93 -20.07
CA GLU A 135 -12.96 5.99 -20.44
C GLU A 135 -12.62 5.21 -21.72
N THR A 136 -12.08 5.91 -22.72
CA THR A 136 -11.68 5.30 -24.00
C THR A 136 -10.44 4.43 -23.83
N LEU A 137 -9.54 4.80 -22.93
CA LEU A 137 -8.38 3.98 -22.56
C LEU A 137 -8.85 2.67 -21.93
N ILE A 138 -9.63 2.70 -20.84
CA ILE A 138 -10.00 1.50 -20.06
C ILE A 138 -10.84 0.48 -20.84
N HIS A 139 -11.57 0.92 -21.88
CA HIS A 139 -12.34 0.04 -22.74
C HIS A 139 -11.52 -0.62 -23.87
N GLN A 140 -10.21 -0.36 -23.96
CA GLN A 140 -9.38 -1.01 -24.95
C GLN A 140 -9.27 -2.53 -24.69
N PRO A 141 -9.44 -3.37 -25.73
CA PRO A 141 -9.26 -4.80 -25.60
C PRO A 141 -7.84 -5.15 -25.11
N ARG A 142 -7.75 -6.05 -24.13
CA ARG A 142 -6.52 -6.53 -23.44
C ARG A 142 -5.94 -5.64 -22.35
N LEU A 143 -6.69 -4.70 -21.79
CA LEU A 143 -6.37 -4.16 -20.47
C LEU A 143 -6.78 -5.18 -19.40
N GLY A 144 -5.87 -6.11 -19.09
CA GLY A 144 -6.02 -7.03 -17.97
C GLY A 144 -5.90 -6.33 -16.61
N PRO A 145 -6.16 -7.04 -15.49
CA PRO A 145 -5.99 -6.50 -14.15
C PRO A 145 -4.54 -6.04 -13.92
N ILE A 146 -4.37 -5.10 -12.99
CA ILE A 146 -3.12 -4.36 -12.83
C ILE A 146 -1.94 -5.28 -12.48
N THR A 147 -0.80 -5.19 -13.17
CA THR A 147 0.50 -5.67 -12.66
C THR A 147 1.60 -4.71 -13.12
N ALA A 148 2.22 -4.00 -12.19
CA ALA A 148 3.33 -3.12 -12.51
C ALA A 148 4.65 -3.91 -12.55
N VAL A 149 5.18 -4.18 -13.74
CA VAL A 149 6.56 -4.66 -13.92
C VAL A 149 7.32 -3.66 -14.77
N THR A 150 8.23 -2.87 -14.17
CA THR A 150 9.53 -2.43 -14.73
C THR A 150 9.97 -1.06 -14.24
N THR A 151 11.25 -0.97 -13.89
CA THR A 151 12.15 0.12 -14.30
C THR A 151 13.24 -0.49 -15.19
N ALA A 152 13.74 0.20 -16.22
CA ALA A 152 14.89 -0.24 -17.00
C ALA A 152 15.75 0.98 -17.35
N ARG A 153 17.07 0.86 -17.13
CA ARG A 153 18.09 1.82 -17.54
C ARG A 153 18.12 1.91 -19.08
N TRP A 154 17.79 3.08 -19.65
CA TRP A 154 18.25 3.41 -21.02
C TRP A 154 19.62 4.08 -20.93
N SER A 155 20.69 3.28 -20.82
CA SER A 155 22.04 3.83 -20.90
C SER A 155 22.43 4.03 -22.36
N SER A 156 22.22 5.24 -22.87
CA SER A 156 23.10 5.77 -23.92
C SER A 156 23.14 7.30 -23.88
N LEU A 157 24.07 7.82 -23.09
CA LEU A 157 24.86 8.96 -23.52
C LEU A 157 26.33 8.61 -23.29
N PRO A 158 27.11 8.27 -24.35
CA PRO A 158 28.55 8.45 -24.29
C PRO A 158 28.83 9.93 -24.05
N SER A 159 29.82 10.19 -23.19
CA SER A 159 30.33 11.51 -22.86
C SER A 159 30.49 12.40 -24.09
N SER A 160 30.13 13.67 -23.94
CA SER A 160 30.65 14.76 -24.77
C SER A 160 32.16 14.54 -25.00
N SER A 161 32.53 14.25 -26.25
CA SER A 161 33.92 14.29 -26.69
C SER A 161 34.11 15.59 -27.47
N ASN A 162 34.96 16.44 -26.88
CA ASN A 162 35.64 17.65 -27.36
C ASN A 162 34.82 18.78 -27.98
#